data_AF-A0A1B9L4G8-F1
#
_entry.id   AF-A0A1B9L4G8-F1
#
_cell.length_a   1.000
_cell.length_b   1.000
_cell.length_c   1.000
_cell.angle_alpha   90.00
_cell.angle_beta   90.00
_cell.angle_gamma   90.00
#
_symmetry.space_group_name_H-M   'P 1'
#
loop_
_entity.id
_entity.type
_entity.pdbx_description
1 polymer ?
#
loop_
_entity_poly.entity_id
_entity_poly.type
_entity_poly.pdbx_seq_one_letter_code
_entity_poly.pdbx_strand_id
1 'polypeptide(L)' 'MQKVYFLYHIRYEDTDDEDVKIVGIYSSAKQAKLAIERVKNKPGFINFPDGFQIIKDVLNRDGWCEGFIK' A
#
# COMPACT_ATOMS: atom_id res chain seq x y z
N MET A 1 11.77 -5.39 17.44
CA MET A 1 10.86 -5.53 16.29
C MET A 1 11.02 -4.33 15.36
N GLN A 2 11.42 -4.54 14.11
CA GLN A 2 11.60 -3.45 13.14
C GLN A 2 10.25 -3.10 12.51
N LYS A 3 9.88 -1.82 12.57
CA LYS A 3 8.65 -1.31 11.96
C LYS A 3 8.87 -1.10 10.45
N VAL A 4 7.88 -1.46 9.65
CA VAL A 4 7.83 -1.18 8.22
C VAL A 4 6.52 -0.47 7.88
N TYR A 5 6.50 0.17 6.72
CA TYR A 5 5.40 1.00 6.25
C TYR A 5 5.10 0.60 4.80
N PHE A 6 4.00 -0.10 4.60
CA PHE A 6 3.48 -0.42 3.29
C PHE A 6 2.80 0.82 2.72
N LEU A 7 3.10 1.15 1.48
CA LEU A 7 2.38 2.14 0.70
C LEU A 7 1.53 1.41 -0.33
N TYR A 8 0.22 1.53 -0.16
CA TYR A 8 -0.77 1.05 -1.12
C TYR A 8 -1.35 2.21 -1.91
N HIS A 9 -1.86 1.91 -3.10
CA HIS A 9 -2.86 2.71 -3.79
C HIS A 9 -4.11 1.83 -3.95
N ILE A 10 -5.22 2.22 -3.33
CA ILE A 10 -6.47 1.46 -3.26
C ILE A 10 -7.55 2.27 -3.96
N ARG A 11 -8.26 1.64 -4.90
CA ARG A 11 -9.46 2.18 -5.50
C ARG A 11 -10.62 1.25 -5.17
N TYR A 12 -11.67 1.81 -4.58
CA TYR A 12 -12.95 1.15 -4.42
C TYR A 12 -13.73 1.39 -5.72
N GLU A 13 -13.92 0.35 -6.53
CA GLU A 13 -14.81 0.43 -7.68
C GLU A 13 -16.26 0.17 -7.21
N ASP A 14 -17.26 0.46 -8.04
CA ASP A 14 -18.69 0.23 -7.69
C ASP A 14 -19.05 -1.28 -7.64
N THR A 15 -18.06 -2.16 -7.77
CA THR A 15 -18.14 -3.60 -7.58
C THR A 15 -17.44 -3.97 -6.27
N ASP A 16 -17.73 -5.14 -5.70
CA ASP A 16 -17.03 -5.66 -4.50
C ASP A 16 -15.51 -5.93 -4.73
N ASP A 17 -14.95 -5.49 -5.86
CA ASP A 17 -13.56 -5.65 -6.23
C ASP A 17 -12.77 -4.37 -5.88
N GLU A 18 -11.81 -4.52 -4.97
CA GLU A 18 -10.83 -3.47 -4.70
C GLU A 18 -9.66 -3.58 -5.69
N ASP A 19 -9.34 -2.50 -6.41
CA ASP A 19 -8.10 -2.41 -7.16
C ASP A 19 -6.97 -1.93 -6.24
N VAL A 20 -6.21 -2.89 -5.71
CA VAL A 20 -5.11 -2.66 -4.77
C VAL A 20 -3.75 -2.79 -5.47
N LYS A 21 -2.92 -1.75 -5.34
CA LYS A 21 -1.53 -1.73 -5.82
C LYS A 21 -0.56 -1.48 -4.68
N ILE A 22 0.41 -2.39 -4.48
CA ILE A 22 1.57 -2.12 -3.61
C ILE A 22 2.55 -1.22 -4.37
N VAL A 23 2.74 0.01 -3.89
CA VAL A 23 3.73 0.95 -4.42
C VAL A 23 5.11 0.66 -3.85
N GLY A 24 5.18 0.24 -2.57
CA GLY A 24 6.43 -0.16 -1.93
C GLY A 24 6.32 -0.37 -0.43
N ILE A 25 7.41 -0.84 0.17
CA ILE A 25 7.55 -1.08 1.61
C ILE A 25 8.77 -0.29 2.11
N TYR A 26 8.60 0.47 3.18
CA TYR A 26 9.61 1.41 3.66
C TYR A 26 9.95 1.21 5.13
N SER A 27 11.17 1.56 5.52
CA SER A 27 11.62 1.52 6.91
C SER A 27 11.08 2.68 7.77
N SER A 28 10.47 3.70 7.16
CA SER A 28 9.86 4.83 7.86
C SER A 28 8.68 5.43 7.10
N ALA A 29 7.74 6.04 7.82
CA ALA A 29 6.62 6.78 7.24
C ALA A 29 7.09 7.94 6.35
N LYS A 30 8.20 8.59 6.68
CA LYS A 30 8.80 9.67 5.86
C LYS A 30 9.20 9.16 4.48
N GLN A 31 9.82 7.98 4.41
CA GLN A 31 10.21 7.38 3.13
C GLN A 31 8.99 6.99 2.28
N ALA A 32 7.93 6.48 2.92
CA ALA A 32 6.66 6.22 2.23
C ALA A 32 6.02 7.50 1.66
N LYS A 33 6.00 8.59 2.43
CA LYS A 33 5.51 9.90 1.94
C LYS A 33 6.33 10.43 0.76
N LEU A 34 7.65 10.29 0.81
CA LEU A 34 8.52 10.66 -0.33
C LEU A 34 8.23 9.78 -1.55
N ALA A 35 7.81 8.53 -1.36
CA ALA A 35 7.42 7.68 -2.47
C ALA A 35 6.14 8.14 -3.16
N ILE A 36 5.13 8.58 -2.38
CA ILE A 36 3.92 9.22 -2.93
C ILE A 36 4.31 10.37 -3.85
N GLU A 37 5.19 11.27 -3.40
CA GLU A 37 5.63 12.41 -4.20
C GLU A 37 6.31 12.00 -5.52
N ARG A 38 7.05 10.88 -5.54
CA ARG A 38 7.69 10.36 -6.76
C ARG A 38 6.69 9.79 -7.77
N VAL A 39 5.56 9.26 -7.31
CA VAL A 39 4.63 8.50 -8.16
C VAL A 39 3.28 9.16 -8.40
N LYS A 40 2.86 10.14 -7.59
CA LYS A 40 1.51 10.73 -7.65
C LYS A 40 1.13 11.33 -9.01
N ASN A 41 2.11 11.74 -9.81
CA ASN A 41 1.89 12.32 -11.14
C ASN A 41 2.05 11.30 -12.28
N LYS A 42 2.24 10.01 -11.99
CA LYS A 42 2.33 8.96 -13.00
C LYS A 42 0.93 8.60 -13.53
N PRO A 43 0.83 8.07 -14.77
CA PRO A 43 -0.44 7.61 -15.32
C PRO A 43 -1.17 6.65 -14.38
N GLY A 44 -2.50 6.77 -14.33
CA GLY A 44 -3.33 6.04 -13.36
C GLY A 44 -3.39 6.74 -12.00
N PHE A 45 -2.25 6.91 -11.32
CA PHE A 45 -2.23 7.54 -9.98
C PHE A 45 -2.70 9.00 -9.98
N ILE A 46 -2.37 9.77 -11.02
CA ILE A 46 -2.78 11.18 -11.14
C ILE A 46 -4.31 11.36 -11.18
N ASN A 47 -5.04 10.35 -11.65
CA ASN A 47 -6.50 10.40 -11.72
C ASN A 47 -7.18 10.07 -10.38
N PHE A 48 -6.42 9.52 -9.43
CA PHE A 48 -6.93 9.05 -8.14
C PHE A 48 -5.95 9.45 -7.01
N PRO A 49 -5.76 10.76 -6.76
CA PRO A 49 -4.73 11.24 -5.83
C PRO A 49 -4.96 10.80 -4.37
N ASP A 50 -6.20 10.53 -4.00
CA ASP A 50 -6.59 10.17 -2.63
C ASP A 50 -6.50 8.65 -2.35
N GLY A 51 -6.16 7.84 -3.35
CA GLY A 51 -6.06 6.38 -3.19
C GLY A 51 -4.85 5.91 -2.38
N PHE A 52 -3.90 6.78 -2.07
CA PHE A 52 -2.68 6.40 -1.34
C PHE A 52 -2.92 6.15 0.15
N GLN A 53 -2.58 4.95 0.62
CA GLN A 53 -2.67 4.56 2.03
C GLN A 53 -1.33 4.06 2.56
N ILE A 54 -0.91 4.54 3.72
CA ILE A 54 0.30 4.07 4.41
C ILE A 54 -0.11 3.21 5.61
N ILE A 55 0.15 1.92 5.53
CA ILE A 55 -0.16 0.95 6.60
C ILE A 55 1.14 0.57 7.30
N LYS A 56 1.13 0.63 8.63
CA LYS A 56 2.28 0.27 9.46
C LYS A 56 2.22 -1.21 9.84
N ASP A 57 3.33 -1.91 9.70
CA ASP A 57 3.46 -3.31 10.10
C ASP A 57 4.84 -3.58 10.75
N VAL A 58 5.10 -4.84 11.09
CA VAL A 58 6.33 -5.34 11.67
C VAL A 58 7.01 -6.30 10.70
N LEU A 59 8.31 -6.08 10.49
CA LEU A 59 9.15 -6.97 9.69
C LEU A 59 9.34 -8.33 10.38
N ASN A 60 9.42 -9.39 9.58
CA ASN A 60 9.60 -10.78 10.02
C ASN A 60 8.43 -11.28 10.89
N ARG A 61 7.20 -10.96 10.47
CA ARG A 61 5.95 -11.45 11.05
C ARG A 61 5.14 -12.11 9.95
N ASP A 62 4.47 -13.21 10.28
CA ASP A 62 3.50 -13.85 9.39
C ASP A 62 2.16 -13.09 9.40
N GLY A 63 1.62 -12.85 8.22
CA GLY A 63 0.31 -12.21 8.03
C GLY A 63 -0.85 -13.21 8.05
N TRP A 64 -0.74 -14.26 7.24
CA TRP A 64 -1.75 -15.32 7.12
C TRP A 64 -1.12 -16.65 7.55
N CYS A 65 -1.63 -17.24 8.64
CA CYS A 65 -1.10 -18.49 9.19
C CYS A 65 -2.04 -19.69 9.03
N GLU A 66 -3.26 -19.47 8.57
CA GLU A 66 -4.37 -20.44 8.65
C GLU A 66 -4.48 -21.35 7.42
N GLY A 67 -3.69 -21.10 6.36
CA GLY A 67 -3.86 -21.74 5.04
C GLY A 67 -5.07 -21.20 4.26
N PHE A 68 -5.20 -21.49 2.97
CA PHE A 68 -6.33 -21.04 2.15
C PHE A 68 -7.21 -22.21 1.71
N ILE A 69 -8.53 -22.01 1.68
CA ILE A 69 -9.52 -22.98 1.17
C ILE A 69 -9.90 -22.57 -0.26
N LYS A 70 -10.11 -23.54 -1.15
CA LYS A 70 -10.48 -23.35 -2.55
C LYS A 70 -11.98 -23.58 -2.77
#